data_AF-A0A9Q3KVY3-F1
#
_entry.id   AF-A0A9Q3KVY3-F1
#
_cell.length_a   1.000
_cell.length_b   1.000
_cell.length_c   1.000
_cell.angle_alpha   90.00
_cell.angle_beta   90.00
_cell.angle_gamma   90.00
#
_symmetry.space_group_name_H-M   'P 1'
#
loop_
_entity.id
_entity.type
_entity.pdbx_description
1 polymer ?
#
loop_
_entity_poly.entity_id
_entity_poly.type
_entity_poly.pdbx_seq_one_letter_code
_entity_poly.pdbx_strand_id
1 'polypeptide(L)'
;MDWVTGLVPGGKENFNACLIIVDKFRKIMRFLPCHKGATAMDTALLLWNTIISTCGVPKIIISNRDPKFTSEFWTNLYDMLGTKISLSTA
;
A
#
# COMPACT_ATOMS: atom_id res chain seq x y z
N MET A 1 2.43 -6.22 -0.73
CA MET A 1 2.70 -4.78 -0.61
C MET A 1 3.81 -4.63 0.39
N ASP A 2 4.79 -3.82 0.01
CA ASP A 2 5.97 -3.59 0.82
C ASP A 2 6.49 -2.17 0.58
N TRP A 3 7.29 -1.65 1.51
CA TRP A 3 7.84 -0.31 1.45
C TRP A 3 9.35 -0.37 1.26
N VAL A 4 9.83 0.42 0.31
CA VAL A 4 11.24 0.80 0.25
C VAL A 4 11.36 2.18 0.86
N THR A 5 12.13 2.30 1.94
CA THR A 5 12.34 3.56 2.66
C THR A 5 13.82 3.93 2.69
N GLY A 6 14.12 5.19 3.06
CA GLY A 6 15.51 5.67 3.11
C GLY A 6 16.05 6.07 1.75
N LEU A 7 15.17 6.37 0.78
CA LEU A 7 15.57 6.93 -0.50
C LEU A 7 16.02 8.38 -0.31
N VAL A 8 16.99 8.82 -1.11
CA VAL A 8 17.35 10.24 -1.19
C VAL A 8 16.10 11.01 -1.64
N PRO A 9 15.67 12.06 -0.91
CA PRO A 9 14.49 12.84 -1.27
C PRO A 9 14.60 13.35 -2.71
N GLY A 10 13.54 13.16 -3.49
CA GLY A 10 13.55 13.50 -4.92
C GLY A 10 12.23 14.04 -5.45
N GLY A 11 12.33 14.79 -6.55
CA GLY A 11 11.20 15.45 -7.20
C GLY A 11 10.69 16.68 -6.45
N LYS A 12 9.65 17.33 -7.00
CA LYS A 12 9.07 18.55 -6.43
C LYS A 12 8.50 18.34 -5.01
N GLU A 13 7.96 17.15 -4.76
CA GLU A 13 7.32 16.79 -3.50
C GLU A 13 8.31 16.20 -2.47
N ASN A 14 9.61 16.05 -2.80
CA ASN A 14 10.63 15.48 -1.91
C ASN A 14 10.27 14.09 -1.35
N PHE A 15 9.73 13.21 -2.19
CA PHE A 15 9.44 11.82 -1.79
C PHE A 15 10.71 11.08 -1.40
N ASN A 16 10.65 10.34 -0.30
CA ASN A 16 11.79 9.63 0.31
C ASN A 16 11.51 8.14 0.61
N ALA A 17 10.38 7.64 0.11
CA ALA A 17 10.00 6.24 0.16
C ALA A 17 9.21 5.87 -1.12
N CYS A 18 9.03 4.57 -1.32
CA CYS A 18 8.22 4.02 -2.38
C CYS A 18 7.39 2.84 -1.85
N LEU A 19 6.07 2.88 -2.09
CA LEU A 19 5.19 1.73 -1.89
C LEU A 19 5.22 0.85 -3.13
N ILE A 20 5.56 -0.42 -2.93
CA ILE A 20 5.62 -1.43 -3.98
C ILE A 20 4.37 -2.30 -3.90
N ILE A 21 3.67 -2.37 -5.03
CA ILE A 21 2.46 -3.18 -5.17
C ILE A 21 2.66 -4.14 -6.33
N VAL A 22 2.41 -5.42 -6.08
CA VAL A 22 2.50 -6.47 -7.09
C VAL A 22 1.13 -7.09 -7.28
N ASP A 23 0.58 -6.97 -8.49
CA ASP A 23 -0.58 -7.74 -8.91
C ASP A 23 -0.14 -9.16 -9.25
N LYS A 24 -0.43 -10.11 -8.35
CA LYS A 24 -0.05 -11.52 -8.53
C LYS A 24 -0.79 -12.22 -9.66
N PHE A 25 -1.95 -11.68 -10.09
CA PHE A 25 -2.73 -12.22 -11.20
C PHE A 25 -2.16 -11.74 -12.53
N ARG A 26 -2.00 -10.42 -12.72
CA ARG A 26 -1.48 -9.85 -13.97
C ARG A 26 0.04 -9.90 -14.12
N LYS A 27 0.77 -10.23 -13.04
CA LYS A 27 2.24 -10.20 -12.98
C LYS A 27 2.83 -8.81 -13.27
N ILE A 28 2.09 -7.76 -12.89
CA ILE A 28 2.52 -6.36 -13.03
C ILE A 28 2.88 -5.83 -11.65
N MET A 29 3.94 -5.02 -11.59
CA MET A 29 4.29 -4.26 -10.40
C MET A 29 4.10 -2.76 -10.63
N ARG A 30 3.76 -2.05 -9.56
CA ARG A 30 3.67 -0.59 -9.53
C ARG A 30 4.50 -0.05 -8.38
N PHE A 31 5.24 1.01 -8.68
CA PHE A 31 6.06 1.76 -7.75
C PHE A 31 5.37 3.10 -7.52
N LEU A 32 4.88 3.31 -6.30
CA LEU A 32 4.15 4.52 -5.93
C LEU A 32 5.03 5.36 -5.00
N PRO A 33 5.48 6.55 -5.45
CA PRO A 33 6.31 7.40 -4.62
C PRO A 33 5.51 7.96 -3.44
N CYS A 34 6.16 8.06 -2.29
CA CYS A 34 5.52 8.44 -1.04
C CYS A 34 6.55 8.89 0.00
N HIS A 35 6.08 9.20 1.20
CA HIS A 35 6.93 9.57 2.32
C HIS A 35 7.08 8.41 3.30
N LYS A 36 8.26 8.29 3.90
CA LYS A 36 8.55 7.33 4.98
C LYS A 36 7.54 7.44 6.14
N GLY A 37 7.10 8.67 6.42
CA GLY A 37 6.12 8.97 7.47
C GLY A 37 4.65 8.91 7.02
N ALA A 38 4.36 8.36 5.83
CA ALA A 38 2.98 8.20 5.38
C ALA A 38 2.18 7.38 6.39
N THR A 39 0.97 7.83 6.71
CA THR A 39 0.06 7.14 7.62
C THR A 39 -0.67 6.00 6.93
N ALA A 40 -1.42 5.19 7.68
CA ALA A 40 -2.31 4.18 7.11
C ALA A 40 -3.38 4.82 6.20
N MET A 41 -3.87 6.01 6.56
CA MET A 41 -4.84 6.77 5.75
C MET A 41 -4.22 7.27 4.45
N ASP A 42 -3.01 7.85 4.50
CA ASP A 42 -2.30 8.29 3.30
C ASP A 42 -2.07 7.11 2.34
N THR A 43 -1.72 5.95 2.91
CA THR A 43 -1.52 4.71 2.16
C THR A 43 -2.82 4.24 1.50
N ALA A 44 -3.95 4.31 2.22
CA ALA A 44 -5.25 3.92 1.69
C ALA A 44 -5.69 4.83 0.55
N LEU A 45 -5.50 6.15 0.70
CA LEU A 45 -5.77 7.13 -0.36
C LEU A 45 -4.89 6.90 -1.59
N LEU A 46 -3.60 6.64 -1.37
CA LEU A 46 -2.66 6.31 -2.44
C LEU A 46 -3.09 5.04 -3.19
N LEU A 47 -3.52 4.00 -2.46
CA LEU A 47 -4.05 2.77 -3.08
C LEU A 47 -5.36 3.02 -3.82
N TRP A 48 -6.24 3.82 -3.25
CA TRP A 48 -7.55 4.13 -3.84
C TRP A 48 -7.41 4.83 -5.19
N ASN A 49 -6.59 5.88 -5.22
CA ASN A 49 -6.39 6.72 -6.39
C ASN A 49 -5.66 5.99 -7.53
N THR A 50 -4.88 4.95 -7.22
CA THR A 50 -4.02 4.27 -8.20
C THR A 50 -4.53 2.88 -8.59
N ILE A 51 -4.72 2.00 -7.60
CA ILE A 51 -5.08 0.60 -7.84
C ILE A 51 -6.58 0.44 -7.94
N ILE A 52 -7.33 0.95 -6.96
CA ILE A 52 -8.77 0.69 -6.89
C ILE A 52 -9.50 1.40 -8.03
N SER A 53 -9.11 2.63 -8.35
CA SER A 53 -9.62 3.38 -9.51
C SER A 53 -9.41 2.66 -10.85
N THR A 54 -8.31 1.93 -11.01
CA THR A 54 -7.93 1.31 -12.30
C THR A 54 -8.34 -0.16 -12.40
N CYS A 55 -8.29 -0.90 -11.29
CA CYS A 55 -8.43 -2.36 -11.27
C CYS A 55 -9.63 -2.83 -10.43
N GLY A 56 -10.29 -1.92 -9.72
CA GLY A 56 -11.31 -2.25 -8.73
C GLY A 56 -10.72 -2.67 -7.37
N VAL A 57 -11.61 -2.98 -6.44
CA VAL A 57 -11.23 -3.40 -5.08
C VAL A 57 -10.57 -4.79 -5.12
N PRO A 58 -9.36 -4.96 -4.57
CA PRO A 58 -8.68 -6.26 -4.56
C PRO A 58 -9.38 -7.24 -3.61
N LYS A 59 -9.48 -8.52 -3.99
CA LYS A 59 -10.06 -9.55 -3.10
C LYS A 59 -9.16 -9.89 -1.90
N ILE A 60 -7.84 -9.83 -2.11
CA ILE A 60 -6.84 -10.19 -1.10
C ILE A 60 -5.70 -9.20 -1.17
N ILE A 61 -5.32 -8.64 -0.02
CA ILE A 61 -4.11 -7.85 0.14
C ILE A 61 -3.10 -8.67 0.93
N ILE A 62 -1.95 -8.94 0.33
CA ILE A 62 -0.82 -9.58 1.00
C ILE A 62 0.21 -8.51 1.33
N SER A 63 0.55 -8.32 2.60
CA SER A 63 1.52 -7.31 3.05
C SER A 63 2.42 -7.86 4.15
N ASN A 64 3.53 -7.17 4.43
CA ASN A 64 4.31 -7.42 5.64
C ASN A 64 3.54 -6.94 6.90
N ARG A 65 4.15 -7.11 8.08
CA ARG A 65 3.58 -6.69 9.37
C ARG A 65 3.93 -5.24 9.74
N ASP A 66 4.08 -4.36 8.75
CA ASP A 66 4.27 -2.93 9.03
C ASP A 66 3.05 -2.39 9.82
N PRO A 67 3.25 -1.54 10.85
CA PRO A 67 2.17 -1.01 11.68
C PRO A 67 1.01 -0.37 10.92
N LYS A 68 1.26 0.15 9.71
CA LYS A 68 0.21 0.71 8.85
C LYS A 68 -0.81 -0.35 8.46
N PHE A 69 -0.36 -1.55 8.11
CA PHE A 69 -1.20 -2.65 7.64
C PHE A 69 -1.85 -3.46 8.77
N THR A 70 -1.39 -3.27 10.01
CA THR A 70 -1.98 -3.87 11.22
C THR A 70 -2.83 -2.87 12.00
N SER A 71 -2.93 -1.62 11.55
CA SER A 71 -3.73 -0.59 12.21
C SER A 71 -5.22 -0.92 12.12
N GLU A 72 -5.98 -0.54 13.16
CA GLU A 72 -7.44 -0.73 13.20
C GLU A 72 -8.13 -0.05 12.02
N PHE A 73 -7.67 1.15 11.65
CA PHE A 73 -8.15 1.85 10.46
C PHE A 73 -8.02 0.97 9.20
N TRP A 74 -6.84 0.39 8.97
CA TRP A 74 -6.58 -0.41 7.78
C TRP A 74 -7.41 -1.69 7.78
N THR A 75 -7.49 -2.38 8.92
CA THR A 75 -8.28 -3.61 9.03
C THR A 75 -9.76 -3.35 8.80
N ASN A 76 -10.32 -2.31 9.44
CA ASN A 76 -11.75 -2.00 9.34
C ASN A 76 -12.12 -1.50 7.93
N LEU A 77 -11.26 -0.69 7.30
CA LEU A 77 -11.48 -0.21 5.94
C LEU A 77 -11.61 -1.37 4.95
N TYR A 78 -10.68 -2.32 4.99
CA TYR A 78 -10.68 -3.43 4.04
C TYR A 78 -11.70 -4.52 4.38
N ASP A 79 -12.09 -4.66 5.65
CA ASP A 79 -13.24 -5.49 6.03
C ASP A 79 -14.54 -4.95 5.43
N MET A 80 -14.79 -3.63 5.53
CA MET A 80 -15.95 -2.99 4.88
C MET A 80 -15.93 -3.13 3.35
N LEU A 81 -14.74 -3.13 2.74
CA LEU A 81 -14.56 -3.33 1.31
C LEU A 81 -14.60 -4.81 0.88
N GLY A 82 -14.83 -5.75 1.81
CA GLY A 82 -14.86 -7.19 1.52
C GLY A 82 -13.50 -7.75 1.06
N THR A 83 -12.41 -7.10 1.47
CA THR A 83 -11.04 -7.45 1.11
C THR A 83 -10.36 -8.22 2.24
N LYS A 84 -9.86 -9.42 1.96
CA LYS A 84 -9.12 -10.21 2.94
C LYS A 84 -7.69 -9.68 3.09
N ILE A 85 -7.29 -9.29 4.30
CA ILE A 85 -5.90 -8.96 4.62
C ILE A 85 -5.16 -10.25 5.00
N SER A 86 -3.97 -10.45 4.42
CA SER A 86 -3.07 -11.56 4.73
C SER A 86 -1.67 -11.03 5.00
N LEU A 87 -1.24 -11.12 6.26
CA LEU A 87 0.09 -10.68 6.66
C LEU A 87 1.11 -11.79 6.43
N SER A 88 2.24 -11.48 5.81
CA SER A 88 3.34 -12.43 5.67
C SER A 88 4.00 -12.70 7.03
N THR A 89 4.51 -13.92 7.19
CA THR A 89 5.46 -14.24 8.25
C THR A 89 6.84 -13.73 7.83
N ALA A 90 7.65 -13.29 8.81
CA ALA A 90 9.05 -12.99 8.58
C ALA A 90 9.84 -14.29 8.33
#